data_AF-A0A2K9E883-F1
#
_entry.id   AF-A0A2K9E883-F1
#
_cell.length_a   1.000
_cell.length_b   1.000
_cell.length_c   1.000
_cell.angle_alpha   90.00
_cell.angle_beta   90.00
_cell.angle_gamma   90.00
#
_symmetry.space_group_name_H-M   'P 1'
#
loop_
_entity.id
_entity.type
_entity.pdbx_description
1 polymer ?
#
loop_
_entity_poly.entity_id
_entity_poly.type
_entity_poly.pdbx_seq_one_letter_code
_entity_poly.pdbx_strand_id
1 'polypeptide(L)'
;MMVCLFIFSAFSLLNITGVLAEEDVLSVLDFEDYFYYEDGNYVLTSDIVVDSSFRIDGHTVVLNGYSMTVEGDLCIDNGSLDLGSGSLTVNGDFYINGFDTSNPAVLDINNGNLIIEGNFDTYDNVILYMVQENDYVLVHKDFYFNSFIPHGDYLINGTLEVKGDFYDFSKGNFLPSQNHRVVLSGEDVQYVTFEYPELSSFNILELTKPLETGYVFSHTPVWNTLIEPGTSFKPGDLDGNGTVDSTDATILKRYIVSIIDEIPAGNDAADLNGDGDIDSLDYTLLNRFILGMITEFPVNR
;
A
#
# COMPACT_ATOMS: atom_id res chain seq x y z
N MET A 1 16.46 -18.40 -9.16
CA MET A 1 15.64 -18.69 -10.34
C MET A 1 14.32 -19.29 -9.86
N MET A 2 13.51 -18.45 -9.21
CA MET A 2 12.10 -18.74 -9.01
C MET A 2 11.44 -18.25 -10.30
N VAL A 3 11.46 -19.09 -11.34
CA VAL A 3 10.42 -18.97 -12.37
C VAL A 3 9.11 -19.19 -11.62
N CYS A 4 8.00 -18.57 -12.03
CA CYS A 4 6.65 -18.98 -11.64
C CYS A 4 6.45 -20.48 -11.95
N LEU A 5 7.01 -21.34 -11.11
CA LEU A 5 6.74 -22.74 -10.99
C LEU A 5 5.61 -22.74 -9.99
N PHE A 6 4.37 -22.78 -10.48
CA PHE A 6 3.22 -23.15 -9.67
C PHE A 6 3.57 -24.52 -9.06
N ILE A 7 4.08 -24.53 -7.82
CA ILE A 7 4.38 -25.78 -7.13
C ILE A 7 3.01 -26.31 -6.71
N PHE A 8 2.40 -27.12 -7.58
CA PHE A 8 1.19 -27.86 -7.28
C PHE A 8 1.43 -28.65 -5.99
N SER A 9 0.76 -28.27 -4.90
CA SER A 9 0.69 -29.10 -3.71
C SER A 9 -0.14 -30.34 -4.08
N ALA A 10 0.55 -31.39 -4.52
CA ALA A 10 -0.06 -32.65 -4.88
C ALA A 10 -0.60 -33.37 -3.64
N PHE A 11 -1.78 -33.00 -3.16
CA PHE A 11 -2.64 -33.93 -2.43
C PHE A 11 -3.36 -34.79 -3.47
N SER A 12 -2.65 -35.83 -3.94
CA SER A 12 -3.16 -36.80 -4.89
C SER A 12 -4.32 -37.60 -4.30
N LEU A 13 -5.55 -37.36 -4.77
CA LEU A 13 -6.54 -38.42 -4.86
C LEU A 13 -6.28 -39.19 -6.16
N LEU A 14 -5.86 -40.44 -5.98
CA LEU A 14 -5.47 -41.37 -7.03
C LEU A 14 -6.69 -41.72 -7.90
N ASN A 15 -7.01 -40.90 -8.91
CA ASN A 15 -7.97 -41.31 -9.94
C ASN A 15 -7.27 -42.27 -10.91
N ILE A 16 -7.72 -43.53 -10.87
CA ILE A 16 -7.27 -44.63 -11.72
C ILE A 16 -7.80 -44.39 -13.14
N THR A 17 -7.18 -43.47 -13.85
CA THR A 17 -7.09 -43.35 -15.32
C THR A 17 -6.11 -42.21 -15.59
N GLY A 18 -4.85 -42.54 -15.89
CA GLY A 18 -3.74 -41.59 -15.97
C GLY A 18 -3.88 -40.50 -17.04
N VAL A 19 -4.52 -39.40 -16.65
CA VAL A 19 -4.34 -38.05 -17.19
C VAL A 19 -4.32 -37.14 -15.97
N LEU A 20 -3.15 -36.59 -15.63
CA LEU A 20 -3.10 -35.42 -14.77
C LEU A 20 -3.68 -34.29 -15.63
N ALA A 21 -4.82 -33.73 -15.24
CA ALA A 21 -5.26 -32.48 -15.83
C ALA A 21 -4.27 -31.42 -15.34
N GLU A 22 -3.44 -30.94 -16.26
CA GLU A 22 -2.72 -29.68 -16.11
C GLU A 22 -3.84 -28.62 -16.02
N GLU A 23 -3.94 -27.86 -14.93
CA GLU A 23 -4.83 -26.71 -14.93
C GLU A 23 -4.32 -25.75 -16.00
N ASP A 24 -5.17 -25.41 -16.96
CA ASP A 24 -4.83 -24.51 -18.05
C ASP A 24 -4.50 -23.13 -17.47
N VAL A 25 -3.21 -22.79 -17.42
CA VAL A 25 -2.77 -21.42 -17.13
C VAL A 25 -3.09 -20.60 -18.37
N LEU A 26 -4.01 -19.64 -18.22
CA LEU A 26 -4.48 -18.84 -19.34
C LEU A 26 -3.60 -17.61 -19.52
N SER A 27 -3.50 -17.15 -20.76
CA SER A 27 -2.77 -15.96 -21.16
C SER A 27 -3.70 -14.98 -21.85
N VAL A 28 -3.20 -13.77 -22.12
CA VAL A 28 -3.96 -12.77 -22.88
C VAL A 28 -4.42 -13.26 -24.25
N LEU A 29 -3.69 -14.21 -24.85
CA LEU A 29 -4.01 -14.81 -26.14
C LEU A 29 -5.25 -15.72 -26.09
N ASP A 30 -5.67 -16.16 -24.90
CA ASP A 30 -6.84 -17.02 -24.72
C ASP A 30 -8.15 -16.20 -24.62
N PHE A 31 -8.04 -14.86 -24.61
CA PHE A 31 -9.16 -13.93 -24.41
C PHE A 31 -9.27 -12.88 -25.53
N GLU A 32 -9.05 -13.27 -26.79
CA GLU A 32 -9.08 -12.36 -27.95
C GLU A 32 -10.39 -11.57 -28.12
N ASP A 33 -11.51 -12.07 -27.58
CA ASP A 33 -12.80 -11.36 -27.63
C ASP A 33 -12.90 -10.18 -26.64
N TYR A 34 -12.03 -10.14 -25.63
CA TYR A 34 -12.02 -9.11 -24.58
C TYR A 34 -10.92 -8.08 -24.79
N PHE A 35 -9.83 -8.46 -25.45
CA PHE A 35 -8.68 -7.60 -25.72
C PHE A 35 -8.60 -7.23 -27.21
N TYR A 36 -8.27 -5.97 -27.50
CA TYR A 36 -7.77 -5.59 -28.81
C TYR A 36 -6.28 -5.25 -28.71
N TYR A 37 -5.54 -5.44 -29.79
CA TYR A 37 -4.12 -5.14 -29.84
C TYR A 37 -3.87 -3.79 -30.52
N GLU A 38 -3.28 -2.84 -29.79
CA GLU A 38 -2.98 -1.49 -30.27
C GLU A 38 -1.65 -1.01 -29.70
N ASP A 39 -0.80 -0.47 -30.57
CA ASP A 39 0.50 0.13 -30.23
C ASP A 39 1.43 -0.74 -29.35
N GLY A 40 1.35 -2.06 -29.50
CA GLY A 40 2.19 -3.00 -28.73
C GLY A 40 1.50 -3.60 -27.50
N ASN A 41 0.27 -3.19 -27.21
CA ASN A 41 -0.43 -3.51 -25.97
C ASN A 41 -1.70 -4.31 -26.24
N TYR A 42 -2.04 -5.23 -25.34
CA TYR A 42 -3.36 -5.82 -25.25
C TYR A 42 -4.23 -4.96 -24.35
N VAL A 43 -5.26 -4.34 -24.92
CA VAL A 43 -6.10 -3.36 -24.25
C VAL A 43 -7.48 -3.95 -24.02
N LEU A 44 -7.93 -3.96 -22.77
CA LEU A 44 -9.21 -4.50 -22.38
C LEU A 44 -10.37 -3.62 -22.89
N THR A 45 -11.45 -4.25 -23.33
CA THR A 45 -12.63 -3.57 -23.90
C THR A 45 -13.90 -3.69 -23.07
N SER A 46 -13.90 -4.58 -22.07
CA SER A 46 -15.02 -4.81 -21.17
C SER A 46 -14.53 -5.56 -19.93
N ASP A 47 -15.31 -5.52 -18.85
CA ASP A 47 -14.98 -6.26 -17.64
C ASP A 47 -14.87 -7.78 -17.91
N ILE A 48 -13.90 -8.43 -17.27
CA ILE A 48 -13.60 -9.84 -17.48
C ILE A 48 -13.34 -10.58 -16.16
N VAL A 49 -13.78 -11.84 -16.11
CA VAL A 49 -13.39 -12.81 -15.08
C VAL A 49 -12.64 -13.94 -15.74
N VAL A 50 -11.41 -14.18 -15.30
CA VAL A 50 -10.56 -15.31 -15.67
C VAL A 50 -10.75 -16.39 -14.61
N ASP A 51 -11.51 -17.44 -14.94
CA ASP A 51 -11.84 -18.57 -14.05
C ASP A 51 -10.68 -19.58 -13.91
N SER A 52 -9.44 -19.07 -13.83
CA SER A 52 -8.19 -19.82 -13.68
C SER A 52 -7.06 -18.87 -13.26
N SER A 53 -5.85 -19.38 -13.08
CA SER A 53 -4.63 -18.57 -13.01
C SER A 53 -4.33 -17.91 -14.36
N PHE A 54 -3.78 -16.70 -14.33
CA PHE A 54 -3.49 -15.88 -15.51
C PHE A 54 -2.00 -15.53 -15.60
N ARG A 55 -1.45 -15.55 -16.82
CA ARG A 55 -0.05 -15.25 -17.08
C ARG A 55 0.13 -14.18 -18.17
N ILE A 56 0.97 -13.20 -17.87
CA ILE A 56 1.46 -12.21 -18.83
C ILE A 56 2.94 -12.48 -19.04
N ASP A 57 3.33 -12.93 -20.25
CA ASP A 57 4.71 -13.29 -20.58
C ASP A 57 5.25 -12.35 -21.67
N GLY A 58 6.09 -11.38 -21.28
CA GLY A 58 6.70 -10.41 -22.19
C GLY A 58 5.74 -9.43 -22.87
N HIS A 59 4.45 -9.47 -22.53
CA HIS A 59 3.40 -8.63 -23.11
C HIS A 59 3.03 -7.47 -22.19
N THR A 60 2.46 -6.41 -22.77
CA THR A 60 1.81 -5.34 -22.00
C THR A 60 0.30 -5.53 -22.04
N VAL A 61 -0.33 -5.53 -20.87
CA VAL A 61 -1.79 -5.53 -20.70
C VAL A 61 -2.23 -4.20 -20.11
N VAL A 62 -3.29 -3.60 -20.66
CA VAL A 62 -3.87 -2.34 -20.19
C VAL A 62 -5.35 -2.55 -19.89
N LEU A 63 -5.79 -2.30 -18.65
CA LEU A 63 -7.20 -2.52 -18.28
C LEU A 63 -8.13 -1.41 -18.74
N ASN A 64 -7.61 -0.22 -19.05
CA ASN A 64 -8.35 0.85 -19.76
C ASN A 64 -9.68 1.23 -19.07
N GLY A 65 -9.67 1.34 -17.74
CA GLY A 65 -10.84 1.69 -16.93
C GLY A 65 -11.81 0.53 -16.64
N TYR A 66 -11.56 -0.66 -17.17
CA TYR A 66 -12.36 -1.85 -16.92
C TYR A 66 -11.85 -2.67 -15.73
N SER A 67 -12.67 -3.61 -15.28
CA SER A 67 -12.35 -4.52 -14.19
C SER A 67 -11.89 -5.88 -14.71
N MET A 68 -10.84 -6.42 -14.11
CA MET A 68 -10.38 -7.78 -14.33
C MET A 68 -10.34 -8.52 -13.00
N THR A 69 -10.95 -9.72 -12.96
CA THR A 69 -10.81 -10.64 -11.84
C THR A 69 -10.09 -11.89 -12.31
N VAL A 70 -9.05 -12.30 -11.59
CA VAL A 70 -8.34 -13.57 -11.78
C VAL A 70 -8.68 -14.45 -10.59
N GLU A 71 -9.40 -15.56 -10.83
CA GLU A 71 -9.86 -16.48 -9.78
C GLU A 71 -8.71 -17.30 -9.18
N GLY A 72 -7.62 -17.49 -9.95
CA GLY A 72 -6.39 -18.10 -9.48
C GLY A 72 -5.28 -17.09 -9.18
N ASP A 73 -4.06 -17.54 -9.40
CA ASP A 73 -2.85 -16.73 -9.26
C ASP A 73 -2.62 -15.87 -10.51
N LEU A 74 -1.99 -14.71 -10.33
CA LEU A 74 -1.50 -13.87 -11.43
C LEU A 74 0.03 -13.94 -11.48
N CYS A 75 0.59 -14.19 -12.66
CA CYS A 75 2.04 -14.11 -12.87
C CYS A 75 2.38 -13.21 -14.06
N ILE A 76 3.30 -12.27 -13.85
CA ILE A 76 3.89 -11.42 -14.89
C ILE A 76 5.38 -11.75 -15.00
N ASP A 77 5.80 -12.28 -16.14
CA ASP A 77 7.20 -12.57 -16.44
C ASP A 77 7.68 -11.64 -17.57
N ASN A 78 8.59 -10.70 -17.26
CA ASN A 78 9.12 -9.69 -18.19
C ASN A 78 8.06 -8.86 -18.95
N GLY A 79 6.82 -8.87 -18.49
CA GLY A 79 5.69 -8.15 -19.06
C GLY A 79 5.34 -6.90 -18.26
N SER A 80 4.31 -6.21 -18.72
CA SER A 80 3.79 -5.02 -18.06
C SER A 80 2.28 -5.10 -17.87
N LEU A 81 1.79 -4.54 -16.78
CA LEU A 81 0.36 -4.36 -16.51
C LEU A 81 0.11 -2.92 -16.08
N ASP A 82 -0.75 -2.22 -16.83
CA ASP A 82 -1.25 -0.88 -16.52
C ASP A 82 -2.75 -0.97 -16.21
N LEU A 83 -3.16 -0.57 -15.01
CA LEU A 83 -4.59 -0.62 -14.66
C LEU A 83 -5.39 0.48 -15.35
N GLY A 84 -4.78 1.60 -15.76
CA GLY A 84 -5.45 2.65 -16.54
C GLY A 84 -6.78 3.12 -15.91
N SER A 85 -6.79 3.41 -14.60
CA SER A 85 -7.99 3.71 -13.79
C SER A 85 -9.01 2.57 -13.63
N GLY A 86 -8.67 1.37 -14.09
CA GLY A 86 -9.44 0.14 -13.91
C GLY A 86 -9.21 -0.51 -12.55
N SER A 87 -9.79 -1.68 -12.35
CA SER A 87 -9.64 -2.46 -11.11
C SER A 87 -9.16 -3.87 -11.41
N LEU A 88 -8.20 -4.37 -10.64
CA LEU A 88 -7.74 -5.75 -10.70
C LEU A 88 -7.98 -6.42 -9.35
N THR A 89 -8.60 -7.61 -9.38
CA THR A 89 -8.67 -8.52 -8.23
C THR A 89 -7.98 -9.83 -8.59
N VAL A 90 -7.04 -10.26 -7.76
CA VAL A 90 -6.38 -11.57 -7.83
C VAL A 90 -6.79 -12.37 -6.60
N ASN A 91 -7.57 -13.43 -6.78
CA ASN A 91 -8.05 -14.27 -5.68
C ASN A 91 -6.97 -15.23 -5.14
N GLY A 92 -5.92 -15.45 -5.91
CA GLY A 92 -4.70 -16.16 -5.50
C GLY A 92 -3.54 -15.22 -5.15
N ASP A 93 -2.33 -15.72 -5.32
CA ASP A 93 -1.10 -14.96 -5.15
C ASP A 93 -0.74 -14.19 -6.44
N PHE A 94 -0.06 -13.07 -6.31
CA PHE A 94 0.44 -12.27 -7.44
C PHE A 94 1.97 -12.26 -7.45
N TYR A 95 2.55 -12.72 -8.55
CA TYR A 95 3.99 -12.70 -8.83
C TYR A 95 4.31 -11.76 -9.99
N ILE A 96 5.33 -10.91 -9.83
CA ILE A 96 5.91 -10.12 -10.93
C ILE A 96 7.42 -10.28 -10.95
N ASN A 97 7.95 -10.71 -12.10
CA ASN A 97 9.34 -11.08 -12.26
C ASN A 97 9.98 -10.33 -13.45
N GLY A 98 11.02 -9.56 -13.19
CA GLY A 98 11.78 -8.81 -14.19
C GLY A 98 13.16 -9.42 -14.46
N PHE A 99 13.21 -10.56 -15.14
CA PHE A 99 14.47 -11.26 -15.44
C PHE A 99 15.34 -10.53 -16.48
N ASP A 100 14.76 -9.70 -17.34
CA ASP A 100 15.47 -8.90 -18.34
C ASP A 100 15.86 -7.52 -17.79
N THR A 101 17.16 -7.26 -17.64
CA THR A 101 17.68 -5.96 -17.18
C THR A 101 17.49 -4.83 -18.18
N SER A 102 17.25 -5.15 -19.46
CA SER A 102 17.01 -4.15 -20.51
C SER A 102 15.53 -3.80 -20.64
N ASN A 103 14.65 -4.66 -20.15
CA ASN A 103 13.20 -4.49 -20.19
C ASN A 103 12.59 -4.96 -18.85
N PRO A 104 12.61 -4.10 -17.81
CA PRO A 104 12.07 -4.46 -16.51
C PRO A 104 10.57 -4.78 -16.60
N ALA A 105 10.10 -5.67 -15.73
CA ALA A 105 8.67 -5.92 -15.61
C ALA A 105 8.01 -4.74 -14.88
N VAL A 106 6.86 -4.28 -15.36
CA VAL A 106 6.21 -3.07 -14.85
C VAL A 106 4.80 -3.36 -14.36
N LEU A 107 4.48 -2.88 -13.16
CA LEU A 107 3.11 -2.76 -12.69
C LEU A 107 2.81 -1.27 -12.48
N ASP A 108 1.88 -0.72 -13.23
CA ASP A 108 1.42 0.66 -13.11
C ASP A 108 -0.03 0.71 -12.62
N ILE A 109 -0.22 1.30 -11.43
CA ILE A 109 -1.54 1.39 -10.81
C ILE A 109 -2.38 2.48 -11.49
N ASN A 110 -1.80 3.60 -11.91
CA ASN A 110 -2.43 4.60 -12.79
C ASN A 110 -3.89 5.00 -12.44
N ASN A 111 -4.12 5.49 -11.21
CA ASN A 111 -5.41 5.77 -10.55
C ASN A 111 -6.33 4.54 -10.39
N GLY A 112 -5.80 3.34 -10.53
CA GLY A 112 -6.51 2.08 -10.40
C GLY A 112 -6.49 1.52 -8.99
N ASN A 113 -7.21 0.42 -8.83
CA ASN A 113 -7.33 -0.31 -7.57
C ASN A 113 -6.89 -1.76 -7.78
N LEU A 114 -5.91 -2.22 -7.00
CA LEU A 114 -5.43 -3.60 -7.01
C LEU A 114 -5.74 -4.28 -5.68
N ILE A 115 -6.46 -5.39 -5.73
CA ILE A 115 -6.72 -6.25 -4.56
C ILE A 115 -6.11 -7.62 -4.82
N ILE A 116 -5.30 -8.09 -3.89
CA ILE A 116 -4.64 -9.40 -3.92
C ILE A 116 -5.07 -10.13 -2.64
N GLU A 117 -5.82 -11.21 -2.79
CA GLU A 117 -6.28 -12.05 -1.68
C GLU A 117 -5.15 -12.94 -1.12
N GLY A 118 -4.13 -13.20 -1.93
CA GLY A 118 -2.93 -13.93 -1.57
C GLY A 118 -1.73 -13.05 -1.18
N ASN A 119 -0.55 -13.61 -1.40
CA ASN A 119 0.74 -12.91 -1.28
C ASN A 119 1.02 -12.06 -2.51
N PHE A 120 1.86 -11.05 -2.36
CA PHE A 120 2.38 -10.26 -3.48
C PHE A 120 3.91 -10.26 -3.49
N ASP A 121 4.49 -10.85 -4.53
CA ASP A 121 5.91 -11.12 -4.66
C ASP A 121 6.50 -10.40 -5.88
N THR A 122 7.55 -9.60 -5.64
CA THR A 122 8.35 -8.97 -6.70
C THR A 122 9.74 -9.58 -6.78
N TYR A 123 10.29 -9.77 -7.98
CA TYR A 123 11.60 -10.41 -8.16
C TYR A 123 12.44 -9.82 -9.30
N ASP A 124 13.73 -9.57 -9.02
CA ASP A 124 14.75 -9.03 -9.94
C ASP A 124 14.46 -7.58 -10.40
N ASN A 125 14.20 -7.30 -11.68
CA ASN A 125 14.09 -5.93 -12.21
C ASN A 125 12.62 -5.54 -12.37
N VAL A 126 11.93 -5.33 -11.26
CA VAL A 126 10.52 -4.91 -11.24
C VAL A 126 10.42 -3.42 -10.94
N ILE A 127 9.51 -2.74 -11.63
CA ILE A 127 9.08 -1.39 -11.32
C ILE A 127 7.60 -1.41 -10.92
N LEU A 128 7.31 -0.94 -9.71
CA LEU A 128 5.96 -0.65 -9.25
C LEU A 128 5.73 0.87 -9.26
N TYR A 129 4.80 1.33 -10.10
CA TYR A 129 4.36 2.72 -10.14
C TYR A 129 3.13 2.94 -9.26
N MET A 130 3.32 3.72 -8.19
CA MET A 130 2.28 4.32 -7.35
C MET A 130 2.58 5.81 -7.25
N VAL A 131 2.21 6.52 -8.30
CA VAL A 131 2.59 7.91 -8.57
C VAL A 131 1.42 8.88 -8.45
N GLN A 132 0.18 8.39 -8.45
CA GLN A 132 -1.03 9.18 -8.30
C GLN A 132 -1.61 9.04 -6.89
N GLU A 133 -2.29 10.10 -6.42
CA GLU A 133 -2.90 10.11 -5.08
C GLU A 133 -3.95 9.02 -4.88
N ASN A 134 -4.64 8.62 -5.95
CA ASN A 134 -5.68 7.60 -5.93
C ASN A 134 -5.16 6.17 -6.13
N ASP A 135 -3.85 5.99 -6.33
CA ASP A 135 -3.29 4.64 -6.49
C ASP A 135 -3.47 3.86 -5.20
N TYR A 136 -4.08 2.67 -5.31
CA TYR A 136 -4.32 1.83 -4.14
C TYR A 136 -4.02 0.36 -4.45
N VAL A 137 -3.27 -0.26 -3.55
CA VAL A 137 -2.94 -1.68 -3.57
C VAL A 137 -3.24 -2.27 -2.20
N LEU A 138 -4.04 -3.34 -2.15
CA LEU A 138 -4.31 -4.13 -0.96
C LEU A 138 -3.77 -5.54 -1.12
N VAL A 139 -2.88 -5.94 -0.20
CA VAL A 139 -2.35 -7.31 -0.07
C VAL A 139 -2.93 -7.93 1.19
N HIS A 140 -3.76 -8.97 1.04
CA HIS A 140 -4.42 -9.63 2.16
C HIS A 140 -3.49 -10.52 2.99
N LYS A 141 -2.40 -11.03 2.39
CA LYS A 141 -1.36 -11.78 3.09
C LYS A 141 -0.04 -11.01 3.04
N ASP A 142 1.07 -11.71 2.78
CA ASP A 142 2.40 -11.17 2.90
C ASP A 142 2.83 -10.42 1.63
N PHE A 143 3.62 -9.37 1.82
CA PHE A 143 4.25 -8.62 0.75
C PHE A 143 5.76 -8.87 0.75
N TYR A 144 6.26 -9.43 -0.34
CA TYR A 144 7.67 -9.75 -0.56
C TYR A 144 8.23 -8.84 -1.65
N PHE A 145 9.00 -7.84 -1.24
CA PHE A 145 9.63 -6.89 -2.15
C PHE A 145 11.11 -7.23 -2.39
N ASN A 146 11.42 -7.61 -3.63
CA ASN A 146 12.79 -7.95 -4.03
C ASN A 146 13.08 -7.46 -5.45
N SER A 147 13.18 -6.13 -5.61
CA SER A 147 13.65 -5.50 -6.84
C SER A 147 15.08 -4.95 -6.75
N PHE A 148 15.87 -4.99 -7.83
CA PHE A 148 17.17 -4.30 -7.95
C PHE A 148 17.06 -2.84 -8.35
N ILE A 149 15.84 -2.33 -8.52
CA ILE A 149 15.56 -0.96 -8.92
C ILE A 149 15.17 -0.12 -7.69
N PRO A 150 15.79 1.05 -7.46
CA PRO A 150 15.35 2.01 -6.43
C PRO A 150 13.99 2.63 -6.80
N HIS A 151 13.05 2.64 -5.86
CA HIS A 151 11.66 3.08 -6.08
C HIS A 151 11.34 4.51 -5.62
N GLY A 152 12.33 5.34 -5.31
CA GLY A 152 12.09 6.71 -4.84
C GLY A 152 11.38 7.63 -5.84
N ASP A 153 11.49 7.34 -7.12
CA ASP A 153 10.79 8.06 -8.19
C ASP A 153 9.50 7.35 -8.67
N TYR A 154 9.22 6.14 -8.16
CA TYR A 154 8.13 5.28 -8.63
C TYR A 154 7.05 5.05 -7.57
N LEU A 155 7.40 5.18 -6.29
CA LEU A 155 6.48 5.16 -5.16
C LEU A 155 6.46 6.55 -4.52
N ILE A 156 5.70 7.48 -5.10
CA ILE A 156 5.65 8.90 -4.68
C ILE A 156 4.32 9.30 -4.04
N ASN A 157 3.21 8.63 -4.39
CA ASN A 157 1.88 8.87 -3.84
C ASN A 157 1.17 7.51 -3.65
N GLY A 158 -0.13 7.51 -3.41
CA GLY A 158 -0.91 6.28 -3.28
C GLY A 158 -0.69 5.56 -1.96
N THR A 159 -1.45 4.47 -1.79
CA THR A 159 -1.47 3.67 -0.57
C THR A 159 -1.24 2.19 -0.88
N LEU A 160 -0.21 1.62 -0.30
CA LEU A 160 0.00 0.18 -0.22
C LEU A 160 -0.45 -0.32 1.16
N GLU A 161 -1.55 -1.05 1.22
CA GLU A 161 -2.07 -1.68 2.44
C GLU A 161 -1.69 -3.17 2.49
N VAL A 162 -1.11 -3.61 3.61
CA VAL A 162 -0.67 -4.99 3.80
C VAL A 162 -1.25 -5.55 5.10
N LYS A 163 -1.96 -6.67 5.00
CA LYS A 163 -2.59 -7.37 6.12
C LYS A 163 -1.74 -8.51 6.69
N GLY A 164 -0.83 -9.10 5.92
CA GLY A 164 0.17 -10.05 6.40
C GLY A 164 1.50 -9.38 6.74
N ASP A 165 2.58 -10.11 6.60
CA ASP A 165 3.93 -9.62 6.91
C ASP A 165 4.54 -8.80 5.76
N PHE A 166 5.52 -7.95 6.08
CA PHE A 166 6.23 -7.12 5.11
C PHE A 166 7.71 -7.49 5.06
N TYR A 167 8.20 -7.82 3.87
CA TYR A 167 9.59 -8.21 3.66
C TYR A 167 10.21 -7.41 2.52
N ASP A 168 11.34 -6.76 2.80
CA ASP A 168 12.23 -6.15 1.81
C ASP A 168 13.61 -6.81 1.87
N PHE A 169 14.02 -7.43 0.76
CA PHE A 169 15.23 -8.25 0.69
C PHE A 169 16.34 -7.67 -0.19
N SER A 170 16.07 -6.64 -1.00
CA SER A 170 17.11 -6.05 -1.84
C SER A 170 17.69 -4.78 -1.24
N LYS A 171 18.87 -4.40 -1.74
CA LYS A 171 19.62 -3.27 -1.21
C LYS A 171 19.12 -1.95 -1.80
N GLY A 172 18.42 -1.14 -1.01
CA GLY A 172 18.06 0.25 -1.35
C GLY A 172 17.02 0.35 -2.48
N ASN A 173 16.11 -0.59 -2.52
CA ASN A 173 15.06 -0.75 -3.52
C ASN A 173 13.72 -0.13 -3.05
N PHE A 174 13.29 -0.40 -1.82
CA PHE A 174 12.07 0.16 -1.23
C PHE A 174 12.39 1.45 -0.49
N LEU A 175 12.42 2.54 -1.25
CA LEU A 175 12.68 3.88 -0.74
C LEU A 175 11.64 4.88 -1.28
N PRO A 176 10.34 4.68 -1.02
CA PRO A 176 9.29 5.62 -1.42
C PRO A 176 9.60 7.06 -0.99
N SER A 177 8.95 8.02 -1.64
CA SER A 177 9.11 9.45 -1.35
C SER A 177 7.77 10.19 -1.29
N GLN A 178 7.82 11.50 -1.03
CA GLN A 178 6.68 12.42 -1.04
C GLN A 178 5.52 11.99 -0.12
N ASN A 179 4.39 11.54 -0.67
CA ASN A 179 3.18 11.19 0.08
C ASN A 179 2.85 9.69 0.00
N HIS A 180 3.72 8.86 -0.59
CA HIS A 180 3.47 7.42 -0.63
C HIS A 180 3.39 6.87 0.79
N ARG A 181 2.32 6.11 1.04
CA ARG A 181 1.95 5.58 2.34
C ARG A 181 1.86 4.07 2.31
N VAL A 182 2.43 3.43 3.33
CA VAL A 182 2.20 2.01 3.63
C VAL A 182 1.34 1.90 4.87
N VAL A 183 0.26 1.12 4.81
CA VAL A 183 -0.61 0.82 5.94
C VAL A 183 -0.41 -0.64 6.33
N LEU A 184 -0.05 -0.91 7.58
CA LEU A 184 0.00 -2.28 8.11
C LEU A 184 -1.27 -2.55 8.93
N SER A 185 -2.21 -3.27 8.33
CA SER A 185 -3.59 -3.40 8.81
C SER A 185 -4.03 -4.80 9.25
N GLY A 186 -3.09 -5.73 9.37
CA GLY A 186 -3.36 -7.11 9.75
C GLY A 186 -3.97 -7.26 11.14
N GLU A 187 -4.76 -8.31 11.35
CA GLU A 187 -5.33 -8.61 12.68
C GLU A 187 -4.31 -9.26 13.61
N ASP A 188 -3.45 -10.14 13.07
CA ASP A 188 -2.39 -10.84 13.80
C ASP A 188 -1.13 -9.97 13.97
N VAL A 189 -0.17 -10.36 14.82
CA VAL A 189 1.12 -9.66 14.90
C VAL A 189 1.82 -9.72 13.55
N GLN A 190 2.17 -8.56 12.98
CA GLN A 190 2.84 -8.48 11.68
C GLN A 190 4.35 -8.31 11.86
N TYR A 191 5.12 -9.09 11.11
CA TYR A 191 6.57 -9.02 11.05
C TYR A 191 6.99 -8.09 9.91
N VAL A 192 7.91 -7.18 10.21
CA VAL A 192 8.44 -6.22 9.23
C VAL A 192 9.95 -6.36 9.16
N THR A 193 10.44 -6.77 7.99
CA THR A 193 11.85 -7.05 7.76
C THR A 193 12.40 -6.20 6.63
N PHE A 194 13.41 -5.39 6.93
CA PHE A 194 14.32 -4.84 5.92
C PHE A 194 15.68 -5.53 6.07
N GLU A 195 16.18 -6.15 5.01
CA GLU A 195 17.52 -6.75 5.00
C GLU A 195 18.62 -5.68 5.01
N TYR A 196 18.37 -4.53 4.37
CA TYR A 196 19.28 -3.38 4.28
C TYR A 196 18.63 -2.09 4.83
N PRO A 197 18.34 -2.04 6.14
CA PRO A 197 17.58 -0.96 6.78
C PRO A 197 18.26 0.41 6.70
N GLU A 198 19.55 0.47 6.36
CA GLU A 198 20.30 1.71 6.16
C GLU A 198 20.11 2.34 4.77
N LEU A 199 19.44 1.63 3.85
CA LEU A 199 19.23 2.07 2.46
C LEU A 199 17.76 1.99 2.00
N SER A 200 16.90 1.31 2.75
CA SER A 200 15.47 1.17 2.48
C SER A 200 14.68 1.63 3.70
N SER A 201 13.53 2.25 3.47
CA SER A 201 12.63 2.72 4.52
C SER A 201 11.26 3.03 3.96
N PHE A 202 10.22 2.96 4.79
CA PHE A 202 8.95 3.61 4.50
C PHE A 202 9.11 5.14 4.43
N ASN A 203 8.26 5.78 3.64
CA ASN A 203 8.13 7.23 3.68
C ASN A 203 7.10 7.63 4.74
N ILE A 204 5.82 7.29 4.52
CA ILE A 204 4.79 7.33 5.56
C ILE A 204 4.43 5.89 5.91
N LEU A 205 4.55 5.53 7.17
CA LEU A 205 4.09 4.26 7.73
C LEU A 205 2.89 4.52 8.64
N GLU A 206 1.77 3.87 8.36
CA GLU A 206 0.57 3.91 9.19
C GLU A 206 0.30 2.53 9.80
N LEU A 207 0.03 2.51 11.10
CA LEU A 207 -0.22 1.31 11.88
C LEU A 207 -1.66 1.31 12.39
N THR A 208 -2.32 0.15 12.36
CA THR A 208 -3.67 -0.04 12.90
C THR A 208 -3.70 -0.66 14.30
N LYS A 209 -2.56 -1.17 14.78
CA LYS A 209 -2.35 -1.66 16.17
C LYS A 209 -1.22 -0.91 16.89
N PRO A 210 -1.16 -0.87 18.23
CA PRO A 210 -0.06 -0.18 18.91
C PRO A 210 1.29 -0.79 18.49
N LEU A 211 2.30 0.04 18.23
CA LEU A 211 3.61 -0.41 17.73
C LEU A 211 4.21 -1.54 18.58
N GLU A 212 4.13 -1.39 19.91
CA GLU A 212 4.70 -2.31 20.91
C GLU A 212 4.01 -3.69 20.97
N THR A 213 2.79 -3.82 20.47
CA THR A 213 2.02 -5.08 20.60
C THR A 213 1.56 -5.66 19.28
N GLY A 214 1.44 -4.85 18.23
CA GLY A 214 0.93 -5.24 16.93
C GLY A 214 2.00 -5.68 15.94
N TYR A 215 3.28 -5.36 16.20
CA TYR A 215 4.33 -5.48 15.19
C TYR A 215 5.66 -5.93 15.78
N VAL A 216 6.45 -6.61 14.95
CA VAL A 216 7.84 -6.96 15.24
C VAL A 216 8.71 -6.51 14.08
N PHE A 217 9.50 -5.46 14.31
CA PHE A 217 10.43 -4.94 13.32
C PHE A 217 11.82 -5.56 13.50
N SER A 218 12.46 -5.96 12.39
CA SER A 218 13.86 -6.40 12.42
C SER A 218 14.81 -5.25 12.82
N HIS A 219 14.45 -4.02 12.44
CA HIS A 219 15.18 -2.79 12.74
C HIS A 219 14.21 -1.61 12.88
N THR A 220 14.55 -0.66 13.75
CA THR A 220 13.79 0.59 13.93
C THR A 220 14.74 1.76 14.20
N PRO A 221 14.44 2.98 13.71
CA PRO A 221 13.34 3.29 12.79
C PRO A 221 13.65 2.88 11.35
N VAL A 222 12.61 2.55 10.58
CA VAL A 222 12.67 2.28 9.12
C VAL A 222 11.59 3.09 8.39
N TRP A 223 11.30 4.29 8.86
CA TRP A 223 10.27 5.19 8.32
C TRP A 223 10.70 6.66 8.45
N ASN A 224 10.23 7.53 7.56
CA ASN A 224 10.38 8.99 7.71
C ASN A 224 9.29 9.57 8.62
N THR A 225 8.03 9.17 8.40
CA THR A 225 6.86 9.56 9.19
C THR A 225 6.13 8.31 9.68
N LEU A 226 5.73 8.30 10.96
CA LEU A 226 4.94 7.23 11.57
C LEU A 226 3.59 7.77 12.04
N ILE A 227 2.53 7.03 11.74
CA ILE A 227 1.15 7.25 12.22
C ILE A 227 0.76 6.00 13.01
N GLU A 228 0.50 6.13 14.31
CA GLU A 228 0.12 5.02 15.20
C GLU A 228 -1.40 4.98 15.43
N PRO A 229 -2.04 3.83 15.70
CA PRO A 229 -3.46 3.82 15.97
C PRO A 229 -3.74 4.43 17.33
N GLY A 230 -4.89 5.09 17.45
CA GLY A 230 -5.15 5.82 18.68
C GLY A 230 -4.30 7.09 18.80
N THR A 231 -3.52 7.48 17.76
CA THR A 231 -3.54 8.89 17.32
C THR A 231 -4.92 9.22 16.71
N SER A 232 -5.99 8.74 17.36
CA SER A 232 -7.26 9.43 17.33
C SER A 232 -6.94 10.80 17.87
N PHE A 233 -7.17 11.81 17.04
CA PHE A 233 -7.38 13.18 17.45
C PHE A 233 -7.82 13.25 18.92
N LYS A 234 -6.90 13.66 19.80
CA LYS A 234 -7.24 14.02 21.17
C LYS A 234 -7.37 15.54 21.17
N PRO A 235 -8.59 16.10 21.24
CA PRO A 235 -8.74 17.54 21.26
C PRO A 235 -7.86 18.17 22.32
N GLY A 236 -7.06 19.13 21.88
CA GLY A 236 -6.10 19.88 22.67
C GLY A 236 -4.65 19.37 22.63
N ASP A 237 -4.39 18.18 22.10
CA ASP A 237 -3.04 17.58 21.96
C ASP A 237 -2.53 17.83 20.53
N LEU A 238 -1.82 18.94 20.33
CA LEU A 238 -1.46 19.47 19.01
C LEU A 238 -0.08 18.99 18.54
N ASP A 239 0.76 18.47 19.44
CA ASP A 239 2.02 17.82 19.08
C ASP A 239 1.92 16.28 19.05
N GLY A 240 0.79 15.71 19.45
CA GLY A 240 0.51 14.27 19.40
C GLY A 240 1.24 13.49 20.50
N ASN A 241 1.71 14.15 21.56
CA ASN A 241 2.51 13.52 22.60
C ASN A 241 1.68 12.76 23.67
N GLY A 242 0.35 12.78 23.55
CA GLY A 242 -0.60 12.12 24.45
C GLY A 242 -1.06 12.99 25.63
N THR A 243 -0.55 14.21 25.78
CA THR A 243 -0.86 15.15 26.87
C THR A 243 -1.40 16.48 26.33
N VAL A 244 -2.06 17.27 27.17
CA VAL A 244 -2.58 18.59 26.79
C VAL A 244 -1.97 19.62 27.74
N ASP A 245 -0.98 20.36 27.27
CA ASP A 245 -0.18 21.29 28.07
C ASP A 245 0.21 22.59 27.33
N SER A 246 1.12 23.36 27.93
CA SER A 246 1.53 24.67 27.38
C SER A 246 2.24 24.61 26.02
N THR A 247 2.74 23.44 25.64
CA THR A 247 3.37 23.18 24.34
C THR A 247 2.34 23.27 23.23
N ASP A 248 1.16 22.66 23.43
CA ASP A 248 0.02 22.71 22.51
C ASP A 248 -0.47 24.13 22.31
N ALA A 249 -0.57 24.90 23.40
CA ALA A 249 -0.94 26.31 23.33
C ALA A 249 0.07 27.13 22.51
N THR A 250 1.35 26.76 22.56
CA THR A 250 2.38 27.43 21.74
C THR A 250 2.22 27.10 20.27
N ILE A 251 1.87 25.86 19.92
CA ILE A 251 1.61 25.42 18.54
C ILE A 251 0.38 26.14 18.00
N LEU A 252 -0.75 26.10 18.72
CA LEU A 252 -2.00 26.75 18.31
C LEU A 252 -1.80 28.24 18.09
N LYS A 253 -1.07 28.90 19.00
CA LYS A 253 -0.73 30.32 18.85
C LYS A 253 0.08 30.59 17.59
N ARG A 254 1.11 29.78 17.32
CA ARG A 254 1.96 29.93 16.12
C ARG A 254 1.16 29.72 14.84
N TYR A 255 0.23 28.76 14.84
CA TYR A 255 -0.67 28.51 13.72
C TYR A 255 -1.59 29.69 13.46
N ILE A 256 -2.32 30.18 14.48
CA ILE A 256 -3.24 31.32 14.37
C ILE A 256 -2.53 32.59 13.88
N VAL A 257 -1.25 32.79 14.24
CA VAL A 257 -0.46 33.95 13.77
C VAL A 257 0.36 33.67 12.51
N SER A 258 0.07 32.57 11.81
CA SER A 258 0.71 32.17 10.54
C SER A 258 2.24 32.09 10.60
N ILE A 259 2.79 31.66 11.73
CA ILE A 259 4.22 31.29 11.86
C ILE A 259 4.46 29.88 11.31
N ILE A 260 3.47 29.00 11.45
CA ILE A 260 3.45 27.66 10.87
C ILE A 260 2.17 27.51 10.06
N ASP A 261 2.23 26.74 8.98
CA ASP A 261 1.10 26.51 8.08
C ASP A 261 0.34 25.22 8.40
N GLU A 262 0.91 24.35 9.24
CA GLU A 262 0.38 23.03 9.58
C GLU A 262 0.52 22.74 11.08
N ILE A 263 -0.46 22.04 11.66
CA ILE A 263 -0.44 21.52 13.03
C ILE A 263 0.07 20.07 12.99
N PRO A 264 1.08 19.70 13.80
CA PRO A 264 1.66 18.35 13.76
C PRO A 264 0.65 17.21 13.95
N ALA A 265 -0.28 17.36 14.90
CA ALA A 265 -1.33 16.37 15.16
C ALA A 265 -2.58 16.50 14.28
N GLY A 266 -2.56 17.38 13.28
CA GLY A 266 -3.69 17.65 12.38
C GLY A 266 -4.65 18.72 12.88
N ASN A 267 -5.51 19.20 11.97
CA ASN A 267 -6.44 20.30 12.23
C ASN A 267 -7.52 19.93 13.25
N ASP A 268 -7.97 18.68 13.23
CA ASP A 268 -8.98 18.20 14.18
C ASP A 268 -8.50 18.49 15.61
N ALA A 269 -7.20 18.24 15.93
CA ALA A 269 -6.54 18.49 17.23
C ALA A 269 -6.80 19.89 17.81
N ALA A 270 -6.99 20.87 16.94
CA ALA A 270 -7.11 22.27 17.29
C ALA A 270 -8.55 22.83 17.23
N ASP A 271 -9.51 22.18 16.57
CA ASP A 271 -10.92 22.61 16.60
C ASP A 271 -11.59 22.09 17.89
N LEU A 272 -11.49 22.90 18.95
CA LEU A 272 -11.92 22.52 20.30
C LEU A 272 -13.39 22.85 20.55
N ASN A 273 -13.98 23.72 19.72
CA ASN A 273 -15.37 24.11 19.81
C ASN A 273 -16.28 23.35 18.82
N GLY A 274 -15.71 22.73 17.79
CA GLY A 274 -16.38 21.94 16.76
C GLY A 274 -17.06 22.77 15.67
N ASP A 275 -16.64 24.01 15.42
CA ASP A 275 -17.24 24.91 14.43
C ASP A 275 -16.57 24.84 13.05
N GLY A 276 -15.47 24.09 12.92
CA GLY A 276 -14.71 23.90 11.69
C GLY A 276 -13.67 24.98 11.39
N ASP A 277 -13.57 26.04 12.20
CA ASP A 277 -12.57 27.10 12.07
C ASP A 277 -11.55 27.01 13.23
N ILE A 278 -10.26 27.08 12.93
CA ILE A 278 -9.20 27.07 13.97
C ILE A 278 -8.82 28.52 14.31
N ASP A 279 -9.28 29.03 15.45
CA ASP A 279 -9.10 30.43 15.80
C ASP A 279 -8.85 30.73 17.30
N SER A 280 -8.99 32.01 17.67
CA SER A 280 -8.77 32.48 19.04
C SER A 280 -9.72 31.89 20.09
N LEU A 281 -10.87 31.34 19.69
CA LEU A 281 -11.82 30.64 20.53
C LEU A 281 -11.24 29.30 20.99
N ASP A 282 -10.63 28.53 20.09
CA ASP A 282 -9.93 27.29 20.44
C ASP A 282 -8.75 27.56 21.35
N TYR A 283 -7.97 28.59 21.04
CA TYR A 283 -6.88 29.01 21.91
C TYR A 283 -7.37 29.37 23.33
N THR A 284 -8.56 29.96 23.44
CA THR A 284 -9.17 30.26 24.75
C THR A 284 -9.60 28.99 25.47
N LEU A 285 -10.19 28.02 24.76
CA LEU A 285 -10.60 26.73 25.32
C LEU A 285 -9.40 25.92 25.80
N LEU A 286 -8.34 25.85 24.99
CA LEU A 286 -7.09 25.15 25.33
C LEU A 286 -6.49 25.71 26.63
N ASN A 287 -6.38 27.03 26.74
CA ASN A 287 -5.89 27.66 27.97
C ASN A 287 -6.79 27.38 29.19
N ARG A 288 -8.11 27.38 29.02
CA ARG A 288 -9.03 27.04 30.12
C ARG A 288 -8.85 25.60 30.59
N PHE A 289 -8.59 24.68 29.67
CA PHE A 289 -8.34 23.27 30.00
C PHE A 289 -7.02 23.11 30.76
N ILE A 290 -5.93 23.69 30.24
CA ILE A 290 -4.60 23.66 30.90
C ILE A 290 -4.65 24.26 32.31
N LEU A 291 -5.46 25.31 32.51
CA LEU A 291 -5.67 25.95 33.81
C LEU A 291 -6.67 25.22 34.73
N GLY A 292 -7.25 24.10 34.28
CA GLY A 292 -8.23 23.32 35.04
C GLY A 292 -9.58 24.02 35.23
N MET A 293 -9.90 25.03 34.42
CA MET A 293 -11.20 25.72 34.45
C MET A 293 -12.30 24.90 33.76
N ILE A 294 -11.92 24.05 32.81
CA ILE A 294 -12.76 23.04 32.18
C ILE A 294 -12.03 21.69 32.24
N THR A 295 -12.80 20.61 32.29
CA THR A 295 -12.27 19.23 32.32
C THR A 295 -12.48 18.48 31.01
N GLU A 296 -13.18 19.09 30.06
CA GLU A 296 -13.51 18.56 28.74
C GLU A 296 -13.71 19.73 27.76
N PHE A 297 -13.48 19.49 26.47
CA PHE A 297 -13.74 20.46 25.41
C PHE A 297 -15.18 20.36 24.89
N PRO A 298 -15.78 21.45 24.38
CA PRO A 298 -17.09 21.41 23.75
C PRO A 298 -17.23 20.39 22.63
N VAL A 299 -16.19 20.17 21.81
CA VAL A 299 -16.19 19.16 20.73
C VAL A 299 -16.39 17.72 21.24
N ASN A 300 -16.19 17.48 22.54
CA ASN A 300 -16.38 16.16 23.16
C ASN A 300 -17.79 15.91 23.71
N ARG A 301 -18.77 16.79 23.42
CA ARG A 301 -20.12 16.73 23.98
C ARG A 301 -21.18 16.24 23.01
#